data_AF-A0A0V0J284-F1
#
_entry.id   AF-A0A0V0J284-F1
#
_cell.length_a   1.000
_cell.length_b   1.000
_cell.length_c   1.000
_cell.angle_alpha   90.00
_cell.angle_beta   90.00
_cell.angle_gamma   90.00
#
_symmetry.space_group_name_H-M   'P 1'
#
loop_
_entity.id
_entity.type
_entity.pdbx_description
1 polymer ?
#
loop_
_entity_poly.entity_id
_entity_poly.type
_entity_poly.pdbx_seq_one_letter_code
_entity_poly.pdbx_strand_id
1 'polypeptide(L)'
;MAVQTVLVSGSEDLSVSRLDEMVDRMLEIQQFQPPSTSPLPTPNAHLVAQTATMTAELASLKLLLALLTSSRSPSRHRSRSRPRTADVCWYHTNFAAKAHQCSSPCSFKSPQENQSVRE
;
A
#
# COMPACT_ATOMS: atom_id res chain seq x y z
N MET A 1 -13.99 -43.17 -22.94
CA MET A 1 -13.32 -44.48 -22.94
C MET A 1 -11.98 -44.30 -23.65
N ALA A 2 -10.85 -44.48 -22.96
CA ALA A 2 -9.52 -44.37 -23.55
C ALA A 2 -9.12 -45.73 -24.12
N VAL A 3 -8.93 -45.82 -25.43
CA VAL A 3 -8.49 -47.05 -26.09
C VAL A 3 -6.99 -47.17 -25.89
N GLN A 4 -6.55 -48.06 -24.99
CA GLN A 4 -5.15 -48.44 -24.86
C GLN A 4 -4.84 -49.54 -25.88
N THR A 5 -4.09 -49.20 -26.92
CA THR A 5 -3.57 -50.17 -27.89
C THR A 5 -2.33 -50.82 -27.31
N VAL A 6 -2.47 -52.04 -26.80
CA VAL A 6 -1.37 -52.87 -26.29
C VAL A 6 -0.64 -53.48 -27.49
N LEU A 7 0.64 -53.14 -27.68
CA LEU A 7 1.52 -53.79 -28.66
C LEU A 7 2.02 -55.11 -28.06
N VAL A 8 1.48 -56.23 -28.53
CA VAL A 8 2.04 -57.56 -28.28
C VAL A 8 3.29 -57.72 -29.12
N SER A 9 4.45 -57.83 -28.47
CA SER A 9 5.71 -58.20 -29.11
C SER A 9 5.76 -59.72 -29.25
N GLY A 10 5.45 -60.21 -30.45
CA GLY A 10 5.77 -61.57 -30.88
C GLY A 10 7.15 -61.56 -31.54
N SER A 11 8.18 -61.97 -30.80
CA SER A 11 9.48 -62.36 -31.35
C SER A 11 9.24 -63.50 -32.35
N GLU A 12 9.63 -63.37 -33.61
CA GLU A 12 10.81 -63.98 -34.28
C GLU A 12 10.96 -63.26 -35.66
N ASP A 13 12.17 -62.76 -35.98
CA ASP A 13 12.59 -62.08 -37.22
C ASP A 13 11.81 -60.82 -37.69
N LEU A 14 11.96 -59.71 -36.96
CA LEU A 14 11.58 -58.39 -37.45
C LEU A 14 12.66 -57.86 -38.41
N SER A 15 12.43 -57.99 -39.72
CA SER A 15 13.27 -57.34 -40.73
C SER A 15 13.22 -55.81 -40.58
N VAL A 16 14.32 -55.13 -40.90
CA VAL A 16 14.43 -53.66 -40.81
C VAL A 16 13.29 -52.96 -41.56
N SER A 17 12.87 -53.51 -42.70
CA SER A 17 11.73 -52.99 -43.48
C SER A 17 10.39 -53.07 -42.74
N ARG A 18 10.18 -54.09 -41.90
CA ARG A 18 8.94 -54.21 -41.11
C ARG A 18 8.92 -53.28 -39.90
N LEU A 19 10.10 -53.01 -39.33
CA LEU A 19 10.24 -51.98 -38.30
C LEU A 19 9.92 -50.59 -38.86
N ASP A 20 10.42 -50.29 -40.06
CA ASP A 20 10.15 -49.04 -40.77
C ASP A 20 8.64 -48.85 -41.01
N GLU A 21 7.97 -49.89 -41.52
CA GLU A 21 6.52 -49.87 -41.73
C GLU A 21 5.72 -49.70 -40.43
N MET A 22 6.20 -50.27 -39.31
CA MET A 22 5.57 -50.07 -38.00
C MET A 22 5.79 -48.64 -37.47
N VAL A 23 6.94 -48.04 -37.73
CA VAL A 23 7.25 -46.65 -37.37
C VAL A 23 6.37 -45.69 -38.15
N ASP A 24 6.23 -45.90 -39.47
CA ASP A 24 5.35 -45.09 -40.32
C ASP A 24 3.90 -45.14 -39.83
N ARG A 25 3.40 -46.34 -39.51
CA ARG A 25 2.05 -46.51 -38.96
C ARG A 25 1.87 -45.84 -37.59
N MET A 26 2.89 -45.84 -36.73
CA MET A 26 2.84 -45.10 -35.47
C MET A 26 2.83 -43.58 -35.68
N LEU A 27 3.60 -43.09 -36.65
CA LEU A 27 3.62 -41.66 -37.00
C LEU A 27 2.26 -41.23 -37.55
N GLU A 28 1.64 -42.06 -38.38
CA GLU A 28 0.30 -41.83 -38.92
C GLU A 28 -0.80 -41.84 -37.86
N ILE A 29 -0.66 -42.64 -36.80
CA ILE A 29 -1.60 -42.61 -35.67
C ILE A 29 -1.37 -41.37 -34.81
N GLN A 30 -0.12 -40.97 -34.62
CA GLN A 30 0.25 -39.81 -33.79
C GLN A 30 -0.20 -38.49 -34.41
N GLN A 31 -0.13 -38.33 -35.74
CA GLN A 31 -0.58 -37.09 -36.42
C GLN A 31 -2.08 -36.81 -36.24
N PHE A 32 -2.90 -37.84 -36.01
CA PHE A 32 -4.34 -37.70 -35.78
C PHE A 32 -4.73 -37.72 -34.31
N GLN A 33 -3.78 -37.97 -33.40
CA GLN A 33 -4.03 -37.77 -31.97
C GLN A 33 -3.81 -36.29 -31.61
N PRO A 34 -4.79 -35.64 -30.94
CA PRO A 34 -4.52 -34.36 -30.33
C PRO A 34 -3.40 -34.54 -29.30
N PRO A 35 -2.39 -33.65 -29.25
CA PRO A 35 -1.38 -33.72 -28.21
C PRO A 35 -2.09 -33.71 -26.85
N SER A 36 -1.85 -34.75 -26.05
CA SER A 36 -2.41 -34.84 -24.71
C SER A 36 -1.74 -33.76 -23.86
N THR A 37 -2.36 -32.58 -23.84
CA THR A 37 -1.91 -31.45 -23.04
C THR A 37 -2.26 -31.73 -21.59
N SER A 38 -1.39 -32.46 -20.89
CA SER A 38 -1.22 -32.23 -19.46
C SER A 38 -1.03 -30.72 -19.25
N PRO A 39 -1.75 -30.05 -18.33
CA PRO A 39 -1.52 -28.65 -18.05
C PRO A 39 -0.11 -28.51 -17.47
N LEU A 40 0.85 -28.23 -18.35
CA LEU A 40 2.18 -27.80 -17.98
C LEU A 40 2.01 -26.54 -17.12
N PRO A 41 2.62 -26.43 -15.93
CA PRO A 41 2.58 -25.20 -15.16
C PRO A 41 3.19 -24.12 -16.05
N THR A 42 2.33 -23.23 -16.56
CA THR A 42 2.77 -22.17 -17.45
C THR A 42 3.79 -21.35 -16.68
N PRO A 43 5.02 -21.13 -17.19
CA PRO A 43 6.05 -20.36 -16.50
C PRO A 43 5.57 -18.95 -16.11
N ASN A 44 4.57 -18.46 -16.84
CA ASN A 44 3.90 -17.19 -16.60
C ASN A 44 3.11 -17.15 -15.28
N ALA A 45 2.57 -18.28 -14.79
CA ALA A 45 1.79 -18.30 -13.55
C ALA A 45 2.65 -17.92 -12.34
N HIS A 46 3.89 -18.41 -12.30
CA HIS A 46 4.85 -18.05 -11.25
C HIS A 46 5.27 -16.59 -11.34
N LEU A 47 5.47 -16.06 -12.55
CA LEU A 47 5.78 -14.63 -12.76
C LEU A 47 4.61 -13.72 -12.36
N VAL A 48 3.37 -14.11 -12.70
CA VAL A 48 2.16 -13.38 -12.28
C VAL A 48 2.00 -13.41 -10.77
N ALA A 49 2.26 -14.55 -10.13
CA ALA A 49 2.24 -14.65 -8.67
C ALA A 49 3.32 -13.75 -8.04
N GLN A 50 4.56 -13.80 -8.51
CA GLN A 50 5.65 -12.95 -7.99
C GLN A 50 5.36 -11.46 -8.17
N THR A 51 4.86 -11.05 -9.34
CA THR A 51 4.51 -9.65 -9.60
C THR A 51 3.35 -9.20 -8.70
N ALA A 52 2.34 -10.05 -8.48
CA ALA A 52 1.26 -9.77 -7.54
C ALA A 52 1.80 -9.55 -6.11
N THR A 53 2.71 -10.43 -5.63
CA THR A 53 3.32 -10.28 -4.31
C THR A 53 4.11 -8.98 -4.18
N MET A 54 4.96 -8.66 -5.16
CA MET A 54 5.74 -7.42 -5.17
C MET A 54 4.85 -6.18 -5.20
N THR A 55 3.74 -6.19 -5.96
CA THR A 55 2.82 -5.06 -5.99
C THR A 55 2.12 -4.83 -4.64
N ALA A 56 1.79 -5.91 -3.91
CA ALA A 56 1.20 -5.82 -2.57
C ALA A 56 2.19 -5.24 -1.55
N GLU A 57 3.47 -5.65 -1.61
CA GLU A 57 4.52 -5.08 -0.76
C GLU A 57 4.75 -3.59 -1.06
N LEU A 58 4.78 -3.21 -2.33
CA LEU A 58 4.91 -1.80 -2.73
C LEU A 58 3.73 -0.95 -2.25
N ALA A 59 2.50 -1.48 -2.31
CA ALA A 59 1.33 -0.79 -1.77
C ALA A 59 1.44 -0.58 -0.25
N SER A 60 1.91 -1.59 0.47
CA SER A 60 2.12 -1.55 1.93
C SER A 60 3.21 -0.54 2.32
N LEU A 61 4.34 -0.54 1.60
CA LEU A 61 5.42 0.42 1.81
C LEU A 61 4.99 1.86 1.53
N LYS A 62 4.21 2.09 0.46
CA LYS A 62 3.65 3.41 0.16
C LYS A 62 2.73 3.90 1.28
N LEU A 63 1.91 3.01 1.85
CA LEU A 63 1.04 3.34 2.97
C LEU A 63 1.86 3.75 4.21
N LEU A 64 2.88 2.97 4.56
CA LEU A 64 3.77 3.30 5.67
C LEU A 64 4.47 4.64 5.46
N LEU A 65 4.96 4.91 4.24
CA LEU A 65 5.58 6.18 3.90
C LEU A 65 4.60 7.35 4.03
N ALA A 66 3.35 7.18 3.61
CA ALA A 66 2.30 8.19 3.77
C ALA A 66 2.05 8.50 5.26
N LEU A 67 2.01 7.48 6.12
CA LEU A 67 1.85 7.66 7.56
C LEU A 67 3.06 8.37 8.20
N LEU A 68 4.28 7.97 7.83
CA LEU A 68 5.52 8.58 8.30
C LEU A 68 5.63 10.05 7.86
N THR A 69 5.27 10.37 6.62
CA THR A 69 5.32 11.73 6.08
C THR A 69 4.16 12.60 6.59
N SER A 70 2.99 12.02 6.84
CA SER A 70 1.87 12.69 7.50
C SER A 70 2.16 13.01 8.97
N SER A 71 3.13 12.36 9.60
CA SER A 71 3.55 12.62 10.99
C SER A 71 4.35 13.91 11.18
N ARG A 72 4.63 14.66 10.11
CA ARG A 72 5.05 16.06 10.24
C ARG A 72 3.92 16.80 10.93
N SER A 73 4.04 16.89 12.27
CA SER A 73 3.11 17.55 13.17
C SER A 73 2.50 18.75 12.46
N PRO A 74 1.15 18.91 12.42
CA PRO A 74 0.55 20.15 11.97
C PRO A 74 1.30 21.23 12.70
N SER A 75 2.11 22.00 11.97
CA SER A 75 3.02 23.00 12.51
C SER A 75 2.25 23.66 13.62
N ARG A 76 2.63 23.38 14.89
CA ARG A 76 1.85 23.78 16.07
C ARG A 76 1.63 25.25 15.84
N HIS A 77 0.42 25.60 15.41
CA HIS A 77 0.14 26.92 14.90
C HIS A 77 0.57 27.81 16.03
N ARG A 78 1.68 28.56 15.82
CA ARG A 78 2.17 29.52 16.81
C ARG A 78 0.92 30.23 17.26
N SER A 79 0.58 30.07 18.55
CA SER A 79 -0.67 30.55 19.13
C SER A 79 -0.94 31.90 18.51
N ARG A 80 -2.01 31.98 17.68
CA ARG A 80 -2.32 33.14 16.85
C ARG A 80 -2.02 34.36 17.70
N SER A 81 -1.00 35.12 17.32
CA SER A 81 -0.61 36.30 18.05
C SER A 81 -1.88 37.11 18.24
N ARG A 82 -2.17 37.36 19.52
CA ARG A 82 -3.40 37.95 20.05
C ARG A 82 -3.91 39.06 19.12
N PRO A 83 -5.24 39.17 18.89
CA PRO A 83 -5.79 40.24 18.08
C PRO A 83 -5.17 41.58 18.47
N ARG A 84 -4.61 42.30 17.49
CA ARG A 84 -3.97 43.61 17.69
C ARG A 84 -4.92 44.70 18.22
N THR A 85 -6.20 44.36 18.37
CA THR A 85 -7.30 45.21 18.84
C THR A 85 -7.60 45.02 20.32
N ALA A 86 -6.87 44.18 21.05
CA ALA A 86 -7.12 44.02 22.47
C ALA A 86 -6.47 45.18 23.23
N ASP A 87 -7.29 46.13 23.69
CA ASP A 87 -6.90 47.33 24.45
C ASP A 87 -6.24 47.01 25.81
N VAL A 88 -6.22 45.74 26.19
CA VAL A 88 -5.64 45.24 27.45
C VAL A 88 -4.35 44.50 27.13
N CYS A 89 -3.33 44.46 28.00
CA CYS A 89 -2.09 43.72 27.73
C CYS A 89 -2.23 42.19 27.93
N TRP A 90 -1.21 41.43 27.51
CA TRP A 90 -1.20 39.97 27.70
C TRP A 90 -1.31 39.57 29.18
N TYR A 91 -0.61 40.29 30.06
CA TYR A 91 -0.64 40.00 31.50
C TYR A 91 -2.05 40.17 32.10
N HIS A 92 -2.73 41.28 31.83
CA HIS A 92 -4.11 41.49 32.31
C HIS A 92 -5.14 40.58 31.63
N THR A 93 -4.84 40.00 30.47
CA THR A 93 -5.72 38.97 29.85
C THR A 93 -5.68 37.66 30.62
N ASN A 94 -4.50 37.26 31.10
CA ASN A 94 -4.32 35.97 31.76
C ASN A 94 -4.53 36.06 33.28
N PHE A 95 -4.17 37.18 33.89
CA PHE A 95 -4.17 37.36 35.35
C PHE A 95 -5.17 38.39 35.86
N ALA A 96 -5.84 39.16 34.97
CA ALA A 96 -6.74 40.26 35.34
C ALA A 96 -6.10 41.18 36.40
N ALA A 97 -6.86 41.61 37.41
CA ALA A 97 -6.37 42.52 38.47
C ALA A 97 -5.22 41.95 39.32
N LYS A 98 -4.85 40.66 39.16
CA LYS A 98 -3.69 40.05 39.82
C LYS A 98 -2.39 40.18 39.02
N ALA A 99 -2.42 40.85 37.86
CA ALA A 99 -1.23 41.09 37.07
C ALA A 99 -0.29 42.08 37.79
N HIS A 100 0.93 41.65 38.11
CA HIS A 100 1.95 42.51 38.72
C HIS A 100 2.76 43.31 37.69
N GLN A 101 2.64 42.96 36.40
CA GLN A 101 3.35 43.62 35.32
C GLN A 101 2.35 44.04 34.25
N CYS A 102 2.40 45.31 33.87
CA CYS A 102 1.58 45.89 32.83
C CYS A 102 2.48 46.49 31.75
N SER A 103 2.19 46.21 30.48
CA SER A 103 2.87 46.84 29.33
C SER A 103 1.97 47.90 28.70
N SER A 104 2.46 49.15 28.61
CA SER A 104 1.76 50.23 27.91
C SER A 104 1.79 50.06 26.39
N PRO A 105 0.73 50.47 25.66
CA PRO A 105 -0.55 50.98 26.15
C PRO A 105 -1.49 49.85 26.61
N CYS A 106 -2.06 49.98 27.80
CA CYS A 106 -3.03 49.03 28.35
C CYS A 106 -4.14 49.80 29.09
N SER A 107 -5.39 49.57 28.69
CA SER A 107 -6.58 50.26 29.18
C SER A 107 -7.34 49.49 30.26
N PHE A 108 -6.69 48.53 30.92
CA PHE A 108 -7.29 47.76 32.01
C PHE A 108 -7.55 48.66 33.22
N LYS A 109 -8.80 48.71 33.70
CA LYS A 109 -9.20 49.42 34.91
C LYS A 109 -9.41 48.41 36.03
N SER A 110 -8.67 48.53 37.12
CA SER A 110 -8.87 47.65 38.27
C SER A 110 -10.21 47.97 38.96
N PRO A 111 -10.93 46.98 39.54
CA PRO A 111 -12.17 47.23 40.25
C PRO A 111 -12.05 48.19 41.44
N GLN A 112 -10.83 48.43 41.93
CA GLN A 112 -10.56 49.29 43.10
C GLN A 112 -10.35 50.77 42.73
N GLU A 113 -10.09 51.08 41.45
CA GLU A 113 -9.86 52.46 40.98
C GLU A 113 -11.14 53.28 40.79
N ASN A 114 -12.32 52.68 41.01
CA ASN A 114 -13.61 53.38 40.94
C ASN A 114 -14.13 53.88 42.31
N GLN A 115 -13.30 53.86 43.36
CA GLN A 115 -13.65 54.39 44.70
C GLN A 115 -12.83 55.62 45.12
N SER A 116 -12.15 56.31 44.20
CA SER A 116 -11.37 57.51 44.52
C SER A 116 -11.74 58.75 43.69
N VAL A 117 -13.01 58.89 43.29
CA VAL A 117 -13.55 60.17 42.79
C VAL A 117 -14.98 60.36 43.31
N ARG A 118 -15.14 60.49 44.63
CA ARG A 118 -16.25 61.20 45.26
C ARG A 118 -15.94 61.46 46.74
N GLU A 119 -15.28 62.57 47.02
CA GLU A 119 -15.53 63.55 48.09
C GLU A 119 -14.43 64.62 48.08
#